data_AF-A0A6J4LT91-F1
#
_entry.id   AF-A0A6J4LT91-F1
#
_cell.length_a   1.000
_cell.length_b   1.000
_cell.length_c   1.000
_cell.angle_alpha   90.00
_cell.angle_beta   90.00
_cell.angle_gamma   90.00
#
_symmetry.space_group_name_H-M   'P 1'
#
loop_
_entity.id
_entity.type
_entity.pdbx_description
1 polymer ?
#
loop_
_entity_poly.entity_id
_entity_poly.type
_entity_poly.pdbx_seq_one_letter_code
_entity_poly.pdbx_strand_id
1 'polypeptide(L)'
;LEPWAEMVGTPMGREFLDVCEQIDPENEALYRKVTHECVAAILGDEASAQVFLLALDGLLADQPSMEALEQRTQLLAARFAPHSSKKGAQS
;
A
#
# COMPACT_ATOMS: atom_id res chain seq x y z
N LEU A 1 -8.52 4.79 -16.30
CA LEU A 1 -8.02 5.57 -15.15
C LEU A 1 -8.30 7.07 -15.28
N GLU A 2 -8.74 7.59 -16.44
CA GLU A 2 -9.10 9.03 -16.57
C GLU A 2 -10.15 9.54 -15.56
N PRO A 3 -11.27 8.84 -15.30
CA PRO A 3 -12.27 9.36 -14.35
C PRO A 3 -11.74 9.47 -12.91
N TRP A 4 -10.80 8.59 -12.55
CA TRP A 4 -10.16 8.61 -11.24
C TRP A 4 -9.16 9.76 -11.10
N ALA A 5 -8.41 10.05 -12.16
CA ALA A 5 -7.47 11.16 -12.17
C ALA A 5 -8.19 12.52 -12.09
N GLU A 6 -9.32 12.67 -12.78
CA GLU A 6 -10.16 13.87 -12.69
C GLU A 6 -10.75 14.05 -11.29
N MET A 7 -11.27 12.97 -10.69
CA MET A 7 -11.89 13.02 -9.36
C MET A 7 -10.88 13.38 -8.24
N VAL A 8 -9.69 12.77 -8.25
CA VAL A 8 -8.65 13.02 -7.23
C VAL A 8 -8.12 14.47 -7.28
N GLY A 9 -8.16 15.11 -8.45
CA GLY A 9 -7.78 16.52 -8.61
C GLY A 9 -8.82 17.53 -8.11
N THR A 10 -10.02 17.07 -7.72
CA THR A 10 -11.07 17.97 -7.21
C THR A 10 -10.90 18.25 -5.71
N PRO A 11 -11.25 19.47 -5.24
CA PRO A 11 -11.07 19.88 -3.84
C PRO A 11 -11.73 18.98 -2.78
N MET A 12 -12.72 18.15 -3.15
CA MET A 12 -13.47 17.29 -2.22
C MET A 12 -13.10 15.80 -2.29
N GLY A 13 -12.10 15.40 -3.09
CA GLY A 13 -11.73 13.99 -3.24
C GLY A 13 -11.32 13.34 -1.90
N ARG A 14 -10.69 14.11 -1.00
CA ARG A 14 -10.30 13.63 0.33
C ARG A 14 -11.48 13.55 1.29
N GLU A 15 -12.31 14.57 1.32
CA GLU A 15 -13.54 14.59 2.13
C GLU A 15 -14.49 13.45 1.72
N PHE A 16 -14.52 13.10 0.43
CA PHE A 16 -15.27 11.94 -0.05
C PHE A 16 -14.76 10.62 0.53
N LEU A 17 -13.44 10.43 0.62
CA LEU A 17 -12.85 9.22 1.22
C LEU A 17 -13.15 9.14 2.72
N ASP A 18 -12.98 10.26 3.44
CA ASP A 18 -13.27 10.33 4.88
C ASP A 18 -14.75 10.00 5.17
N VAL A 19 -15.67 10.43 4.30
CA VAL A 19 -17.10 10.11 4.41
C VAL A 19 -17.38 8.64 4.07
N CYS A 20 -16.71 8.07 3.05
CA CYS A 20 -16.86 6.65 2.72
C CYS A 20 -16.47 5.74 3.89
N GLU A 21 -15.37 6.05 4.58
CA GLU A 21 -14.90 5.30 5.76
C GLU A 21 -15.92 5.33 6.91
N GLN A 22 -16.66 6.43 7.06
CA GLN A 22 -17.69 6.57 8.10
C GLN A 22 -18.99 5.82 7.76
N ILE A 23 -19.32 5.72 6.47
CA ILE A 23 -20.56 5.08 6.00
C ILE A 23 -20.47 3.55 6.14
N ASP A 24 -19.30 2.97 5.87
CA ASP A 24 -19.09 1.52 5.93
C ASP A 24 -17.76 1.15 6.62
N PRO A 25 -17.71 1.30 7.96
CA PRO A 25 -16.51 1.03 8.74
C PRO A 25 -16.15 -0.47 8.75
N GLU A 26 -17.12 -1.36 8.52
CA GLU A 26 -16.89 -2.80 8.45
C GLU A 26 -16.14 -3.17 7.16
N ASN A 27 -16.50 -2.56 6.04
CA ASN A 27 -15.79 -2.74 4.78
C ASN A 27 -14.36 -2.22 4.85
N GLU A 28 -14.15 -1.08 5.49
CA GLU A 28 -12.81 -0.52 5.70
C GLU A 28 -11.95 -1.41 6.63
N ALA A 29 -12.54 -1.96 7.70
CA ALA A 29 -11.87 -2.94 8.55
C ALA A 29 -11.52 -4.24 7.79
N LEU A 30 -12.43 -4.72 6.92
CA LEU A 30 -12.19 -5.87 6.07
C LEU A 30 -11.08 -5.60 5.06
N TYR A 31 -11.06 -4.42 4.42
CA TYR A 31 -10.02 -4.00 3.50
C TYR A 31 -8.64 -4.02 4.17
N ARG A 32 -8.52 -3.43 5.36
CA ARG A 32 -7.27 -3.45 6.13
C ARG A 32 -6.83 -4.87 6.47
N LYS A 33 -7.76 -5.72 6.91
CA LYS A 33 -7.47 -7.12 7.25
C LYS A 33 -6.95 -7.89 6.03
N VAL A 34 -7.66 -7.82 4.91
CA VAL A 34 -7.28 -8.55 3.68
C VAL A 34 -5.95 -8.02 3.13
N THR A 35 -5.74 -6.70 3.15
CA THR A 35 -4.47 -6.08 2.76
C THR A 35 -3.32 -6.61 3.61
N HIS A 36 -3.51 -6.67 4.93
CA HIS A 36 -2.53 -7.23 5.84
C HIS A 36 -2.21 -8.71 5.53
N GLU A 37 -3.23 -9.55 5.39
CA GLU A 37 -3.07 -10.98 5.05
C GLU A 37 -2.32 -11.17 3.73
N CYS A 38 -2.63 -10.37 2.71
CA CYS A 38 -1.94 -10.41 1.42
C CYS A 38 -0.47 -10.03 1.53
N VAL A 39 -0.15 -8.93 2.23
CA VAL A 39 1.24 -8.47 2.40
C VAL A 39 2.04 -9.47 3.23
N ALA A 40 1.47 -10.00 4.32
CA ALA A 40 2.09 -11.03 5.13
C ALA A 40 2.40 -12.30 4.31
N ALA A 41 1.48 -12.71 3.42
CA ALA A 41 1.72 -13.84 2.53
C ALA A 41 2.86 -13.60 1.52
N ILE A 42 2.99 -12.37 1.00
CA ILE A 42 4.05 -12.00 0.04
C ILE A 42 5.41 -11.91 0.74
N LEU A 43 5.46 -11.26 1.91
CA LEU A 43 6.71 -11.05 2.63
C LEU A 43 7.15 -12.29 3.42
N GLY A 44 6.22 -13.18 3.75
CA GLY A 44 6.46 -14.39 4.53
C GLY A 44 6.74 -14.12 6.02
N ASP A 45 6.54 -12.89 6.48
CA ASP A 45 6.76 -12.47 7.87
C ASP A 45 5.75 -11.41 8.29
N GLU A 46 5.03 -11.70 9.39
CA GLU A 46 3.95 -10.85 9.93
C GLU A 46 4.49 -9.51 10.43
N ALA A 47 5.64 -9.52 11.12
CA ALA A 47 6.23 -8.30 11.65
C ALA A 47 6.71 -7.38 10.52
N SER A 48 7.32 -7.93 9.48
CA SER A 48 7.72 -7.20 8.28
C SER A 48 6.51 -6.63 7.54
N ALA A 49 5.39 -7.34 7.47
CA ALA A 49 4.15 -6.85 6.87
C ALA A 49 3.59 -5.63 7.61
N GLN A 50 3.56 -5.67 8.93
CA GLN A 50 3.11 -4.53 9.74
C GLN A 50 4.00 -3.30 9.51
N VAL A 51 5.32 -3.47 9.55
CA VAL A 51 6.26 -2.35 9.35
C VAL A 51 6.20 -1.81 7.91
N PHE A 52 6.06 -2.69 6.91
CA PHE A 52 5.89 -2.28 5.51
C PHE A 52 4.63 -1.42 5.33
N LEU A 53 3.48 -1.88 5.86
CA LEU A 53 2.22 -1.15 5.76
C LEU A 53 2.28 0.18 6.50
N LEU A 54 2.85 0.23 7.70
CA LEU A 54 3.08 1.48 8.44
C LEU A 54 3.93 2.48 7.65
N ALA A 55 4.98 2.01 6.98
CA ALA A 55 5.83 2.85 6.15
C ALA A 55 5.10 3.35 4.89
N LEU A 56 4.27 2.50 4.27
CA LEU A 56 3.45 2.86 3.12
C LEU A 56 2.37 3.88 3.50
N ASP A 57 1.69 3.70 4.63
CA ASP A 57 0.69 4.64 5.14
C ASP A 57 1.30 6.01 5.41
N GLY A 58 2.48 6.06 6.05
CA GLY A 58 3.23 7.30 6.27
C GLY A 58 3.61 7.97 4.95
N LEU A 59 4.05 7.19 3.96
CA LEU A 59 4.37 7.70 2.63
C LEU A 59 3.15 8.33 1.94
N LEU A 60 1.96 7.75 2.06
CA LEU A 60 0.74 8.28 1.48
C LEU A 60 0.24 9.53 2.23
N ALA A 61 0.36 9.55 3.55
CA ALA A 61 -0.04 10.67 4.40
C ALA A 61 0.73 11.97 4.09
N ASP A 62 2.00 11.83 3.67
CA ASP A 62 2.86 12.94 3.24
C ASP A 62 2.44 13.57 1.89
N GLN A 63 1.44 13.01 1.20
CA GLN A 63 0.95 13.47 -0.10
C GLN A 63 2.08 13.77 -1.12
N PRO A 64 2.98 12.80 -1.38
CA PRO A 64 4.09 12.98 -2.31
C PRO A 64 3.59 13.19 -3.75
N SER A 65 4.44 13.76 -4.59
CA SER A 65 4.23 13.68 -6.05
C SER A 65 4.22 12.22 -6.50
N MET A 66 3.58 11.94 -7.63
CA MET A 66 3.51 10.57 -8.18
C MET A 66 4.90 9.96 -8.42
N GLU A 67 5.86 10.77 -8.90
CA GLU A 67 7.24 10.34 -9.09
C GLU A 67 7.91 9.97 -7.75
N ALA A 68 7.75 10.80 -6.71
CA ALA A 68 8.32 10.53 -5.40
C ALA A 68 7.65 9.31 -4.74
N LEU A 69 6.33 9.13 -4.92
CA LEU A 69 5.59 7.97 -4.46
C LEU A 69 6.14 6.69 -5.10
N GLU A 70 6.32 6.69 -6.41
CA GLU A 70 6.87 5.55 -7.15
C GLU A 70 8.26 5.16 -6.64
N GLN A 71 9.19 6.13 -6.60
CA GLN A 71 10.57 5.89 -6.16
C GLN A 71 10.63 5.35 -4.74
N ARG A 72 9.87 5.93 -3.81
CA ARG A 72 9.87 5.52 -2.40
C ARG A 72 9.20 4.16 -2.21
N THR A 73 8.14 3.87 -2.96
CA THR A 73 7.49 2.55 -2.94
C THR A 73 8.42 1.46 -3.48
N GLN A 74 9.16 1.73 -4.55
CA GLN A 74 10.18 0.81 -5.06
C GLN A 74 11.27 0.53 -4.01
N LEU A 75 11.70 1.56 -3.26
CA LEU A 75 12.67 1.39 -2.18
C LEU A 75 12.12 0.52 -1.04
N LEU A 76 10.87 0.75 -0.63
CA LEU A 76 10.19 -0.12 0.35
C LEU A 76 10.11 -1.55 -0.16
N ALA A 77 9.66 -1.77 -1.40
CA ALA A 77 9.61 -3.10 -2.00
C ALA A 77 10.99 -3.78 -2.01
N ALA A 78 12.05 -3.08 -2.41
CA ALA A 78 13.41 -3.63 -2.42
C ALA A 78 13.93 -4.01 -1.02
N ARG A 79 13.45 -3.33 0.03
CA ARG A 79 13.89 -3.56 1.41
C ARG A 79 13.16 -4.72 2.10
N PHE A 80 11.88 -4.90 1.77
CA PHE A 80 11.00 -5.86 2.42
C PHE A 80 10.76 -7.12 1.60
N ALA A 81 10.71 -7.01 0.27
CA ALA A 81 10.42 -8.16 -0.58
C ALA A 81 11.50 -9.24 -0.38
N PRO A 82 11.08 -10.52 -0.27
CA PRO A 82 12.03 -11.60 -0.10
C PRO A 82 13.01 -11.61 -1.26
N HIS A 83 14.31 -11.64 -0.96
CA HIS A 83 15.31 -11.84 -1.99
C HIS A 83 15.02 -13.16 -2.69
N SER A 84 14.78 -13.11 -4.01
CA SER A 84 14.63 -14.32 -4.81
C SER A 84 15.91 -15.15 -4.66
N SER A 85 15.89 -16.14 -3.78
CA SER A 85 16.94 -17.14 -3.71
C SER A 85 16.87 -17.91 -5.01
N LYS A 86 17.82 -17.67 -5.93
CA LYS A 86 18.08 -18.59 -7.03
C LYS A 86 18.50 -19.93 -6.42
N LYS A 87 17.53 -20.81 -6.15
CA LYS A 87 17.67 -22.25 -5.95
C LYS A 87 16.83 -22.90 -7.06
N GLY A 88 17.36 -23.60 -8.06
CA GLY A 88 18.73 -23.88 -8.45
C GLY A 88 18.73 -24.40 -9.89
N ALA A 89 19.88 -24.33 -10.55
CA ALA A 89 20.21 -25.11 -11.75
C ALA A 89 21.75 -25.15 -11.88
N GLN A 90 22.38 -25.83 -10.93
CA GLN A 90 23.71 -26.41 -11.10
C GLN A 90 23.65 -27.82 -10.50
N SER A 91 23.61 -28.80 -11.41
CA SER A 91 24.17 -30.16 -11.40
C SER A 91 23.28 -31.11 -12.20
#